data_AF-A0A200RAB3-F1
#
_entry.id   AF-A0A200RAB3-F1
#
_cell.length_a   1.000
_cell.length_b   1.000
_cell.length_c   1.000
_cell.angle_alpha   90.00
_cell.angle_beta   90.00
_cell.angle_gamma   90.00
#
_symmetry.space_group_name_H-M   'P 1'
#
loop_
_entity.id
_entity.type
_entity.pdbx_description
1 polymer ?
#
loop_
_entity_poly.entity_id
_entity_poly.type
_entity_poly.pdbx_seq_one_letter_code
_entity_poly.pdbx_strand_id
1 'polypeptide(L)' 'MYRYRQRYRQVEIRAVKNWARQILHGLVYLHGHDPPVIHRDLKCDNIFVNGHLGQVKIGDLGLNLIVVKRG' A
#
# COMPACT_ATOMS: atom_id res chain seq x y z
N MET A 1 8.11 0.84 3.42
CA MET A 1 8.91 0.65 2.20
C MET A 1 10.08 1.59 2.27
N TYR A 2 9.87 2.83 2.69
CA TYR A 2 10.94 3.79 2.99
C TYR A 2 12.07 3.18 3.85
N ARG A 3 11.76 2.65 5.03
CA ARG A 3 12.75 1.99 5.92
C ARG A 3 13.42 0.77 5.29
N TYR A 4 12.69 0.01 4.47
CA TYR A 4 13.24 -1.14 3.76
C TYR A 4 14.31 -0.70 2.76
N ARG A 5 14.04 0.34 1.96
CA ARG A 5 15.00 0.91 1.00
C ARG A 5 16.24 1.48 1.70
N GLN A 6 16.09 2.08 2.88
CA GLN A 6 17.25 2.58 3.66
C GLN A 6 18.18 1.43 4.09
N ARG A 7 17.61 0.27 4.45
CA ARG A 7 18.37 -0.92 4.88
C ARG A 7 18.94 -1.72 3.71
N TYR A 8 18.23 -1.76 2.58
CA TYR A 8 18.61 -2.51 1.38
C TYR A 8 18.73 -1.53 0.19
N ARG A 9 19.94 -1.02 -0.04
CA ARG A 9 20.20 0.01 -1.06
C ARG A 9 19.90 -0.44 -2.49
N GLN A 10 20.10 -1.72 -2.77
CA GLN A 10 19.74 -2.32 -4.04
C GLN A 10 18.53 -3.23 -3.84
N VAL A 11 17.45 -2.90 -4.56
CA VAL A 11 16.23 -3.70 -4.59
C VAL A 11 16.08 -4.21 -6.01
N GLU A 12 15.89 -5.52 -6.16
CA GLU A 12 15.66 -6.10 -7.47
C GLU A 12 14.35 -5.60 -8.09
N ILE A 13 14.37 -5.35 -9.40
CA ILE A 13 13.18 -4.92 -10.15
C ILE A 13 12.01 -5.91 -10.03
N ARG A 14 12.31 -7.21 -9.86
CA ARG A 14 11.29 -8.25 -9.63
C ARG A 14 10.52 -8.01 -8.34
N ALA A 15 11.21 -7.63 -7.26
CA ALA A 15 10.58 -7.30 -5.99
C ALA A 15 9.69 -6.05 -6.13
N VAL A 16 10.18 -5.01 -6.81
CA VAL A 16 9.40 -3.78 -7.06
C VAL A 16 8.11 -4.08 -7.83
N LYS A 17 8.18 -4.88 -8.90
CA LYS A 17 6.99 -5.31 -9.66
C LYS A 17 6.00 -6.08 -8.78
N ASN A 18 6.50 -6.95 -7.90
CA ASN A 18 5.65 -7.70 -6.99
C ASN A 18 4.95 -6.78 -5.98
N TRP A 19 5.68 -5.83 -5.40
CA TRP A 19 5.12 -4.87 -4.46
C TRP A 19 4.08 -3.96 -5.11
N ALA A 20 4.36 -3.45 -6.30
CA ALA A 20 3.41 -2.62 -7.05
C ALA A 20 2.08 -3.35 -7.28
N ARG A 21 2.14 -4.62 -7.70
CA ARG A 21 0.94 -5.45 -7.90
C ARG A 21 0.12 -5.61 -6.62
N GLN A 22 0.77 -5.93 -5.50
CA GLN A 22 0.10 -6.08 -4.21
C GLN A 22 -0.52 -4.76 -3.70
N ILE A 23 0.16 -3.63 -3.89
CA ILE A 23 -0.39 -2.29 -3.58
C ILE A 23 -1.64 -2.03 -4.44
N LEU A 24 -1.59 -2.32 -5.75
CA LEU A 24 -2.74 -2.14 -6.64
C LEU A 24 -3.92 -3.03 -6.23
N HIS A 25 -3.69 -4.30 -5.86
CA HIS A 25 -4.75 -5.17 -5.33
C HIS A 25 -5.35 -4.61 -4.04
N GLY A 26 -4.54 -4.08 -3.13
CA GLY A 26 -5.01 -3.42 -1.92
C GLY A 26 -5.88 -2.20 -2.22
N LEU A 27 -5.49 -1.37 -3.20
CA LEU A 27 -6.29 -0.21 -3.63
C LEU A 27 -7.60 -0.63 -4.29
N VAL A 28 -7.60 -1.65 -5.14
CA VAL A 28 -8.84 -2.21 -5.72
C VAL A 28 -9.78 -2.70 -4.63
N TYR A 29 -9.26 -3.37 -3.61
CA TYR A 29 -10.05 -3.79 -2.45
C TYR A 29 -10.69 -2.59 -1.73
N LEU A 30 -9.89 -1.57 -1.37
CA LEU A 30 -10.39 -0.37 -0.69
C LEU A 30 -11.45 0.38 -1.53
N HIS A 31 -11.18 0.59 -2.81
CA HIS A 31 -12.09 1.32 -3.70
C HIS A 31 -13.34 0.52 -4.07
N GLY A 32 -13.31 -0.81 -3.90
CA GLY A 32 -14.44 -1.70 -4.15
C GLY A 32 -15.45 -1.79 -3.01
N HIS A 33 -15.18 -1.20 -1.85
CA HIS A 33 -16.17 -1.08 -0.78
C HIS A 33 -17.36 -0.22 -1.22
N ASP A 34 -18.52 -0.46 -0.60
CA ASP A 34 -19.66 0.44 -0.68
C ASP A 34 -20.07 0.86 0.73
N PRO A 35 -19.97 2.15 1.05
CA PRO A 35 -19.29 3.23 0.31
C PRO A 35 -17.76 3.04 0.08
N PRO A 36 -17.18 3.50 -1.06
CA PRO A 36 -15.76 3.38 -1.34
C PRO A 36 -14.87 4.02 -0.29
N VAL A 37 -13.74 3.37 -0.02
CA VAL A 37 -12.73 3.81 0.94
C VAL A 37 -11.55 4.45 0.22
N ILE A 38 -11.28 5.73 0.46
CA ILE A 38 -10.14 6.44 -0.13
C ILE A 38 -9.03 6.60 0.93
N HIS A 39 -7.82 6.12 0.60
CA HIS A 39 -6.66 6.17 1.51
C HIS A 39 -6.10 7.60 1.75
N ARG A 40 -6.11 8.45 0.71
CA ARG A 40 -5.63 9.86 0.67
C ARG A 40 -4.16 10.15 0.99
N ASP A 41 -3.48 9.29 1.76
CA ASP A 41 -2.06 9.46 2.13
C ASP A 41 -1.19 8.26 1.68
N LEU A 42 -1.33 7.87 0.42
CA LEU A 42 -0.55 6.74 -0.13
C LEU A 42 0.88 7.18 -0.43
N LYS A 43 1.82 6.79 0.43
CA LYS A 43 3.26 7.05 0.30
C LYS A 43 4.10 5.89 0.82
N CYS A 44 5.38 5.85 0.47
CA CYS A 44 6.29 4.76 0.85
C CYS A 44 6.46 4.55 2.37
N ASP A 45 6.18 5.58 3.16
CA ASP A 45 6.15 5.52 4.63
C ASP A 45 4.98 4.67 5.15
N ASN A 46 3.84 4.72 4.45
CA ASN A 46 2.60 4.03 4.80
C ASN A 46 2.46 2.64 4.12
N ILE A 47 3.47 2.21 3.37
CA ILE A 47 3.56 0.85 2.84
C ILE A 47 4.48 0.02 3.71
N PHE A 48 4.04 -1.09 4.27
CA PHE A 48 4.85 -1.97 5.10
C PHE A 48 5.34 -3.15 4.27
N VAL A 49 6.66 -3.42 4.27
CA VAL A 49 7.28 -4.52 3.51
C VAL A 49 7.72 -5.60 4.50
N ASN A 50 7.19 -6.80 4.34
CA ASN A 50 7.72 -7.99 5.00
C ASN A 50 8.75 -8.66 4.07
N GLY A 51 10.03 -8.37 4.31
CA GLY A 51 11.13 -8.85 3.49
C GLY A 51 11.30 -10.36 3.43
N HIS A 52 10.88 -11.09 4.47
CA HIS A 52 11.01 -12.54 4.52
C HIS A 52 9.97 -13.24 3.64
N LEU A 53 8.76 -12.66 3.53
CA LEU A 53 7.63 -13.23 2.78
C LEU A 53 7.40 -12.55 1.42
N GLY A 54 8.15 -11.49 1.10
CA GLY A 54 7.93 -10.68 -0.10
C GLY A 54 6.56 -9.97 -0.13
N GLN A 55 5.91 -9.84 1.02
CA GLN A 55 4.58 -9.27 1.15
C GLN A 55 4.65 -7.76 1.40
N VAL A 56 3.68 -7.02 0.87
CA VAL A 56 3.45 -5.62 1.21
C VAL A 56 2.03 -5.38 1.68
N LYS A 57 1.89 -4.48 2.66
CA LYS A 57 0.61 -4.07 3.21
C LYS A 57 0.49 -2.55 3.16
N ILE A 58 -0.69 -2.08 2.78
CA ILE A 58 -1.06 -0.68 2.91
C ILE A 58 -1.48 -0.46 4.38
N GLY A 59 -0.91 0.54 5.04
CA GLY A 59 -1.23 0.88 6.42
C GLY A 59 -1.47 2.39 6.60
N ASP A 60 -1.67 2.80 7.85
CA ASP A 60 -2.10 4.17 8.21
C ASP A 60 -3.44 4.58 7.56
N LEU A 61 -4.43 3.70 7.69
CA LEU A 61 -5.82 3.91 7.27
C LEU A 61 -6.63 4.75 8.29
N GLY A 62 -6.01 5.33 9.32
CA GLY A 62 -6.73 5.89 10.47
C GLY A 62 -7.43 7.21 10.17
N LEU A 63 -6.66 8.31 10.14
CA LEU A 63 -7.20 9.67 10.05
C LEU A 63 -7.44 10.14 8.61
N ASN A 64 -6.85 9.45 7.64
CA ASN A 64 -6.89 9.81 6.22
C ASN A 64 -7.95 9.05 5.43
N LEU A 65 -8.77 8.22 6.08
CA LEU A 65 -9.86 7.50 5.43
C LEU A 65 -11.06 8.41 5.20
N ILE A 66 -11.60 8.43 3.98
CA ILE A 66 -12.96 8.93 3.73
C ILE A 66 -13.78 7.79 3.15
N VAL A 67 -14.99 7.72 3.69
CA VAL A 67 -16.07 6.87 3.20
C VAL A 67 -16.95 7.71 2.29
N VAL A 68 -16.91 7.45 0.98
CA VAL A 68 -17.64 8.26 -0.02
C VAL A 68 -19.04 7.72 -0.22
N LYS A 69 -20.07 8.41 0.28
CA LYS A 69 -21.47 8.06 -0.02
C LYS A 69 -21.80 8.43 -1.46
N ARG A 70 -22.32 7.47 -2.23
CA ARG A 70 -22.94 7.77 -3.53
C ARG A 70 -24.35 8.28 -3.28
N GLY A 71 -24.66 9.44 -3.86
CA GLY A 71 -26.00 10.04 -3.86
C GLY A 71 -26.91 9.41 -4.89
#